data_AF-A0A3B9FFS7-F1
#
_entry.id   AF-A0A3B9FFS7-F1
#
_cell.length_a   1.000
_cell.length_b   1.000
_cell.length_c   1.000
_cell.angle_alpha   90.00
_cell.angle_beta   90.00
_cell.angle_gamma   90.00
#
_symmetry.space_group_name_H-M   'P 1'
#
loop_
_entity.id
_entity.type
_entity.pdbx_description
1 polymer ?
#
loop_
_entity_poly.entity_id
_entity_poly.type
_entity_poly.pdbx_seq_one_letter_code
_entity_poly.pdbx_strand_id
1 'polypeptide(L)'
;AGIRSVCPALKLAVRVSALDLIAFKAGPQTDDQTGPATGIAVGYPSDKPYDYGFGTDRDDPTQFDMTELFELFDIFTKLGIKLVNVTLGSPYYNPHIVRPAAYPPSDGYASPEDPLFGVMRHLEIVRQIKAARPSFHVVGSGYSYLQEYLPHVAQAVLRAGWTDFVGLGRMMLSYPDIMLDAVAGQTMQRKKFCRTFSDCTTAPRNGLVSGCFPLDPYYKESDQFDALVAIKKAAS
;
A
#
# COMPACT_ATOMS: atom_id res chain seq x y z
N ALA A 1 -8.97 -10.21 -29.10
CA ALA A 1 -9.62 -11.25 -28.26
C ALA A 1 -8.53 -12.11 -27.64
N GLY A 2 -8.53 -12.28 -26.32
CA GLY A 2 -7.52 -13.04 -25.55
C GLY A 2 -8.20 -14.10 -24.69
N ILE A 3 -7.96 -14.10 -23.38
CA ILE A 3 -8.57 -15.06 -22.41
C ILE A 3 -10.09 -15.30 -22.64
N ARG A 4 -10.85 -14.24 -22.96
CA ARG A 4 -12.30 -14.32 -23.19
C ARG A 4 -12.73 -15.12 -24.43
N SER A 5 -11.87 -15.34 -25.43
CA SER A 5 -12.23 -16.19 -26.58
C SER A 5 -12.30 -17.66 -26.20
N VAL A 6 -11.57 -18.06 -25.15
CA VAL A 6 -11.54 -19.43 -24.64
C VAL A 6 -12.47 -19.59 -23.44
N CYS A 7 -12.57 -18.55 -22.59
CA CYS A 7 -13.36 -18.57 -21.36
C CYS A 7 -14.31 -17.34 -21.28
N PRO A 8 -15.42 -17.31 -22.03
CA PRO A 8 -16.28 -16.12 -22.13
C PRO A 8 -16.99 -15.73 -20.83
N ALA A 9 -17.27 -16.72 -19.96
CA ALA A 9 -17.92 -16.50 -18.67
C ALA A 9 -16.97 -16.05 -17.55
N LEU A 10 -15.64 -16.09 -17.77
CA LEU A 10 -14.66 -15.73 -16.76
C LEU A 10 -14.70 -14.23 -16.50
N LYS A 11 -15.02 -13.85 -15.25
CA LYS A 11 -14.93 -12.46 -14.79
C LYS A 11 -13.48 -12.12 -14.51
N LEU A 12 -13.04 -10.94 -14.94
CA LEU A 12 -11.70 -10.43 -14.74
C LEU A 12 -11.74 -9.22 -13.82
N ALA A 13 -10.78 -9.19 -12.89
CA ALA A 13 -10.52 -8.07 -12.00
C ALA A 13 -9.06 -7.65 -12.13
N VAL A 14 -8.77 -6.39 -11.84
CA VAL A 14 -7.41 -5.84 -11.93
C VAL A 14 -6.98 -5.29 -10.58
N ARG A 15 -5.73 -5.51 -10.21
CA ARG A 15 -5.05 -4.74 -9.17
C ARG A 15 -4.05 -3.82 -9.85
N VAL A 16 -4.14 -2.51 -9.60
CA VAL A 16 -3.33 -1.49 -10.27
C VAL A 16 -2.65 -0.59 -9.23
N SER A 17 -1.36 -0.29 -9.44
CA SER A 17 -0.75 0.90 -8.85
C SER A 17 -1.24 2.09 -9.65
N ALA A 18 -2.21 2.80 -9.12
CA ALA A 18 -2.98 3.77 -9.88
C ALA A 18 -2.19 5.05 -10.20
N LEU A 19 -1.24 5.42 -9.34
CA LEU A 19 -0.44 6.62 -9.50
C LEU A 19 0.93 6.38 -8.86
N ASP A 20 1.98 6.86 -9.52
CA ASP A 20 3.35 6.84 -9.05
C ASP A 20 3.90 8.27 -8.90
N LEU A 21 5.01 8.40 -8.20
CA LEU A 21 5.81 9.62 -8.15
C LEU A 21 7.23 9.30 -8.64
N ILE A 22 8.04 10.33 -8.83
CA ILE A 22 9.48 10.18 -8.93
C ILE A 22 10.03 9.34 -7.77
N ALA A 23 11.10 8.59 -8.04
CA ALA A 23 11.77 7.77 -7.05
C ALA A 23 12.28 8.60 -5.87
N PHE A 24 12.33 7.99 -4.69
CA PHE A 24 12.91 8.60 -3.48
C PHE A 24 14.14 7.82 -3.02
N LYS A 25 15.07 8.51 -2.38
CA LYS A 25 16.25 7.95 -1.74
C LYS A 25 16.40 8.50 -0.32
N ALA A 26 17.24 7.86 0.49
CA ALA A 26 17.68 8.44 1.75
C ALA A 26 18.35 9.80 1.50
N GLY A 27 17.93 10.81 2.24
CA GLY A 27 18.55 12.12 2.26
C GLY A 27 19.88 12.13 3.03
N PRO A 28 20.50 13.30 3.18
CA PRO A 28 21.65 13.44 4.07
C PRO A 28 21.24 13.18 5.53
N GLN A 29 22.08 12.44 6.25
CA GLN A 29 21.93 12.27 7.70
C GLN A 29 22.27 13.59 8.39
N THR A 30 21.46 13.99 9.38
CA THR A 30 21.78 15.12 10.26
C THR A 30 22.22 14.63 11.63
N ASP A 31 23.04 15.42 12.34
CA ASP A 31 23.59 15.05 13.65
C ASP A 31 22.50 14.80 14.71
N ASP A 32 21.35 15.49 14.57
CA ASP A 32 20.20 15.37 15.47
C ASP A 32 19.26 14.19 15.12
N GLN A 33 19.48 13.52 13.98
CA GLN A 33 18.61 12.44 13.51
C GLN A 33 19.06 11.08 14.05
N THR A 34 18.22 10.48 14.89
CA THR A 34 18.35 9.08 15.30
C THR A 34 17.56 8.19 14.33
N GLY A 35 18.20 7.14 13.82
CA GLY A 35 17.60 6.24 12.81
C GLY A 35 17.94 6.65 11.37
N PRO A 36 17.22 6.10 10.37
CA PRO A 36 17.53 6.32 8.96
C PRO A 36 17.17 7.73 8.52
N ALA A 37 17.95 8.26 7.56
CA ALA A 37 17.70 9.58 6.99
C ALA A 37 16.31 9.71 6.36
N THR A 38 15.75 10.91 6.41
CA THR A 38 14.46 11.22 5.78
C THR A 38 14.54 11.05 4.26
N GLY A 39 13.50 10.48 3.66
CA GLY A 39 13.42 10.32 2.21
C GLY A 39 13.39 11.67 1.49
N ILE A 40 14.11 11.77 0.38
CA ILE A 40 14.03 12.90 -0.55
C ILE A 40 13.82 12.36 -1.96
N ALA A 41 13.09 13.10 -2.79
CA ALA A 41 12.98 12.79 -4.22
C ALA A 41 14.38 12.75 -4.85
N VAL A 42 14.60 11.82 -5.78
CA VAL A 42 15.81 11.86 -6.60
C VAL A 42 15.75 13.13 -7.47
N GLY A 43 16.88 13.82 -7.60
CA GLY A 43 16.93 15.05 -8.39
C GLY A 43 16.59 14.79 -9.86
N TYR A 44 15.76 15.66 -10.43
CA TYR A 44 15.43 15.67 -11.84
C TYR A 44 15.61 17.08 -12.40
N PRO A 45 16.08 17.26 -13.64
CA PRO A 45 16.21 18.59 -14.24
C PRO A 45 14.85 19.29 -14.29
N SER A 46 14.74 20.45 -13.63
CA SER A 46 13.48 21.22 -13.53
C SER A 46 13.06 21.87 -14.86
N ASP A 47 13.94 21.85 -15.86
CA ASP A 47 13.72 22.38 -17.21
C ASP A 47 13.25 21.30 -18.20
N LYS A 48 13.01 20.07 -17.73
CA LYS A 48 12.59 18.95 -18.57
C LYS A 48 11.33 18.28 -18.01
N PRO A 49 10.41 17.84 -18.87
CA PRO A 49 9.27 17.05 -18.44
C PRO A 49 9.72 15.66 -17.99
N TYR A 50 9.09 15.14 -16.93
CA TYR A 50 9.33 13.80 -16.41
C TYR A 50 8.44 12.75 -17.11
N ASP A 51 9.02 11.97 -18.03
CA ASP A 51 8.30 11.05 -18.90
C ASP A 51 8.34 9.57 -18.44
N TYR A 52 8.73 9.32 -17.19
CA TYR A 52 9.02 7.96 -16.69
C TYR A 52 8.02 7.43 -15.65
N GLY A 53 6.97 8.20 -15.33
CA GLY A 53 5.98 7.84 -14.31
C GLY A 53 4.60 7.59 -14.91
N PHE A 54 3.87 6.64 -14.34
CA PHE A 54 2.44 6.44 -14.64
C PHE A 54 1.59 7.26 -13.68
N GLY A 55 0.76 8.14 -14.23
CA GLY A 55 -0.06 9.05 -13.41
C GLY A 55 0.76 10.00 -12.52
N THR A 56 1.93 10.41 -13.01
CA THR A 56 2.83 11.38 -12.38
C THR A 56 2.73 12.70 -13.15
N ASP A 57 2.68 13.83 -12.44
CA ASP A 57 2.73 15.14 -13.08
C ASP A 57 4.09 15.33 -13.77
N ARG A 58 4.07 15.70 -15.05
CA ARG A 58 5.27 15.80 -15.89
C ARG A 58 6.09 17.04 -15.56
N ASP A 59 5.46 18.11 -15.09
CA ASP A 59 6.11 19.38 -14.76
C ASP A 59 6.55 19.40 -13.29
N ASP A 60 5.85 18.68 -12.41
CA ASP A 60 6.28 18.40 -11.03
C ASP A 60 6.11 16.91 -10.67
N PRO A 61 7.14 16.08 -10.84
CA PRO A 61 7.01 14.63 -10.66
C PRO A 61 6.93 14.20 -9.19
N THR A 62 6.85 15.16 -8.26
CA THR A 62 6.48 14.91 -6.86
C THR A 62 4.97 14.96 -6.63
N GLN A 63 4.19 15.34 -7.66
CA GLN A 63 2.73 15.35 -7.66
C GLN A 63 2.16 14.25 -8.56
N PHE A 64 0.89 13.92 -8.34
CA PHE A 64 0.14 12.98 -9.17
C PHE A 64 -0.65 13.70 -10.25
N ASP A 65 -0.77 13.05 -11.40
CA ASP A 65 -1.72 13.41 -12.46
C ASP A 65 -2.64 12.22 -12.72
N MET A 66 -3.96 12.41 -12.54
CA MET A 66 -4.95 11.35 -12.74
C MET A 66 -5.39 11.17 -14.19
N THR A 67 -4.91 11.99 -15.12
CA THR A 67 -5.32 11.97 -16.53
C THR A 67 -5.10 10.58 -17.14
N GLU A 68 -3.87 10.08 -17.08
CA GLU A 68 -3.50 8.76 -17.63
C GLU A 68 -4.23 7.61 -16.92
N LEU A 69 -4.45 7.74 -15.60
CA LEU A 69 -5.23 6.79 -14.83
C LEU A 69 -6.66 6.68 -15.37
N PHE A 70 -7.31 7.80 -15.69
CA PHE A 70 -8.66 7.77 -16.23
C PHE A 70 -8.73 7.18 -17.65
N GLU A 71 -7.71 7.43 -18.48
CA GLU A 71 -7.57 6.74 -19.78
C GLU A 71 -7.44 5.23 -19.60
N LEU A 72 -6.70 4.77 -18.58
CA LEU A 72 -6.60 3.35 -18.24
C LEU A 72 -7.96 2.76 -17.80
N PHE A 73 -8.77 3.51 -17.06
CA PHE A 73 -10.14 3.08 -16.73
C PHE A 73 -11.04 2.99 -17.98
N ASP A 74 -10.81 3.80 -19.00
CA ASP A 74 -11.53 3.69 -20.28
C ASP A 74 -11.10 2.42 -21.04
N ILE A 75 -9.83 2.03 -20.94
CA ILE A 75 -9.35 0.73 -21.42
C ILE A 75 -10.03 -0.41 -20.66
N PHE A 76 -10.09 -0.34 -19.31
CA PHE A 76 -10.79 -1.35 -18.51
C PHE A 76 -12.26 -1.49 -18.90
N THR A 77 -12.92 -0.37 -19.21
CA THR A 77 -14.30 -0.36 -19.71
C THR A 77 -14.41 -1.13 -21.02
N LYS A 78 -13.54 -0.85 -22.01
CA LYS A 78 -13.49 -1.57 -23.30
C LYS A 78 -13.21 -3.07 -23.13
N LEU A 79 -12.45 -3.45 -22.11
CA LEU A 79 -12.16 -4.85 -21.76
C LEU A 79 -13.27 -5.53 -20.94
N GLY A 80 -14.32 -4.81 -20.57
CA GLY A 80 -15.42 -5.31 -19.75
C GLY A 80 -14.99 -5.67 -18.32
N ILE A 81 -13.95 -5.02 -17.81
CA ILE A 81 -13.50 -5.17 -16.42
C ILE A 81 -14.35 -4.26 -15.55
N LYS A 82 -14.78 -4.77 -14.40
CA LYS A 82 -15.67 -4.04 -13.47
C LYS A 82 -15.20 -3.99 -12.04
N LEU A 83 -14.20 -4.80 -11.66
CA LEU A 83 -13.63 -4.81 -10.31
C LEU A 83 -12.15 -4.39 -10.38
N VAL A 84 -11.80 -3.34 -9.65
CA VAL A 84 -10.44 -2.78 -9.62
C VAL A 84 -9.99 -2.59 -8.18
N ASN A 85 -8.89 -3.22 -7.79
CA ASN A 85 -8.17 -2.90 -6.56
C ASN A 85 -7.12 -1.83 -6.83
N VAL A 86 -7.20 -0.75 -6.05
CA VAL A 86 -6.32 0.41 -6.18
C VAL A 86 -5.27 0.37 -5.07
N THR A 87 -4.01 0.47 -5.46
CA THR A 87 -2.87 0.82 -4.60
C THR A 87 -2.16 2.02 -5.23
N LEU A 88 -1.21 2.62 -4.52
CA LEU A 88 -0.38 3.72 -5.02
C LEU A 88 1.08 3.38 -4.86
N GLY A 89 1.93 3.94 -5.72
CA GLY A 89 3.38 3.85 -5.65
C GLY A 89 3.95 2.44 -5.82
N SER A 90 5.27 2.37 -5.73
CA SER A 90 6.02 1.11 -5.67
C SER A 90 6.82 0.99 -4.37
N PRO A 91 6.83 -0.18 -3.71
CA PRO A 91 7.59 -0.37 -2.48
C PRO A 91 9.11 -0.32 -2.72
N TYR A 92 9.56 -0.38 -3.97
CA TYR A 92 10.97 -0.40 -4.35
C TYR A 92 11.60 0.98 -4.46
N TYR A 93 10.81 2.02 -4.74
CA TYR A 93 11.31 3.39 -4.87
C TYR A 93 10.53 4.39 -4.00
N ASN A 94 9.25 4.14 -3.74
CA ASN A 94 8.38 4.99 -2.91
C ASN A 94 7.65 4.20 -1.81
N PRO A 95 8.37 3.51 -0.90
CA PRO A 95 7.74 2.74 0.17
C PRO A 95 6.72 3.53 0.99
N HIS A 96 6.99 4.78 1.34
CA HIS A 96 6.08 5.61 2.15
C HIS A 96 4.70 5.81 1.48
N ILE A 97 4.65 5.90 0.14
CA ILE A 97 3.40 6.02 -0.62
C ILE A 97 2.59 4.73 -0.58
N VAL A 98 3.23 3.58 -0.82
CA VAL A 98 2.52 2.28 -0.90
C VAL A 98 2.02 1.84 0.47
N ARG A 99 2.83 2.10 1.51
CA ARG A 99 2.59 1.59 2.85
C ARG A 99 2.80 2.68 3.90
N PRO A 100 1.77 3.49 4.20
CA PRO A 100 1.79 4.37 5.37
C PRO A 100 2.23 3.60 6.63
N ALA A 101 3.31 4.05 7.27
CA ALA A 101 3.91 3.36 8.40
C ALA A 101 4.72 4.33 9.28
N ALA A 102 4.67 4.13 10.61
CA ALA A 102 5.48 4.90 11.56
C ALA A 102 6.97 4.59 11.43
N TYR A 103 7.31 3.37 11.04
CA TYR A 103 8.68 2.90 10.92
C TYR A 103 8.99 2.57 9.46
N PRO A 104 10.19 2.94 8.99
CA PRO A 104 10.59 2.67 7.63
C PRO A 104 10.93 1.18 7.41
N PRO A 105 11.02 0.74 6.13
CA PRO A 105 11.72 -0.49 5.78
C PRO A 105 13.11 -0.58 6.42
N SER A 106 13.60 -1.79 6.69
CA SER A 106 14.99 -2.01 7.13
C SER A 106 16.02 -1.55 6.11
N ASP A 107 15.66 -1.58 4.82
CA ASP A 107 16.46 -1.19 3.66
C ASP A 107 16.04 0.20 3.11
N GLY A 108 15.36 1.01 3.90
CA GLY A 108 14.70 2.25 3.43
C GLY A 108 15.14 3.54 4.13
N TYR A 109 14.36 4.58 3.87
CA TYR A 109 14.48 5.92 4.45
C TYR A 109 13.30 6.19 5.40
N ALA A 110 13.49 7.10 6.36
CA ALA A 110 12.38 7.60 7.18
C ALA A 110 11.35 8.34 6.32
N SER A 111 10.06 8.13 6.59
CA SER A 111 8.97 8.73 5.81
C SER A 111 9.13 10.26 5.73
N PRO A 112 9.05 10.88 4.54
CA PRO A 112 9.10 12.33 4.39
C PRO A 112 7.83 13.05 4.86
N GLU A 113 6.81 12.29 5.25
CA GLU A 113 5.49 12.78 5.63
C GLU A 113 4.93 12.00 6.81
N ASP A 114 3.99 12.62 7.52
CA ASP A 114 3.17 11.90 8.51
C ASP A 114 2.38 10.78 7.78
N PRO A 115 2.43 9.53 8.26
CA PRO A 115 1.74 8.44 7.61
C PRO A 115 0.21 8.62 7.51
N LEU A 116 -0.42 9.45 8.36
CA LEU A 116 -1.83 9.81 8.19
C LEU A 116 -2.09 10.55 6.87
N PHE A 117 -1.16 11.39 6.39
CA PHE A 117 -1.27 11.98 5.06
C PHE A 117 -1.23 10.89 3.97
N GLY A 118 -0.36 9.89 4.15
CA GLY A 118 -0.33 8.71 3.28
C GLY A 118 -1.67 7.96 3.25
N VAL A 119 -2.30 7.74 4.41
CA VAL A 119 -3.64 7.12 4.46
C VAL A 119 -4.66 7.99 3.74
N MET A 120 -4.72 9.28 4.06
CA MET A 120 -5.68 10.21 3.47
C MET A 120 -5.54 10.30 1.96
N ARG A 121 -4.31 10.28 1.45
CA ARG A 121 -4.01 10.21 0.01
C ARG A 121 -4.66 9.01 -0.65
N HIS A 122 -4.50 7.80 -0.09
CA HIS A 122 -5.15 6.59 -0.63
C HIS A 122 -6.67 6.73 -0.66
N LEU A 123 -7.28 7.25 0.41
CA LEU A 123 -8.73 7.45 0.48
C LEU A 123 -9.22 8.45 -0.55
N GLU A 124 -8.51 9.57 -0.70
CA GLU A 124 -8.90 10.65 -1.59
C GLU A 124 -8.80 10.24 -3.07
N ILE A 125 -7.73 9.56 -3.47
CA ILE A 125 -7.59 9.05 -4.84
C ILE A 125 -8.70 8.05 -5.17
N VAL A 126 -8.98 7.12 -4.25
CA VAL A 126 -10.06 6.14 -4.45
C VAL A 126 -11.43 6.83 -4.54
N ARG A 127 -11.67 7.87 -3.72
CA ARG A 127 -12.88 8.70 -3.79
C ARG A 127 -13.02 9.40 -5.15
N GLN A 128 -11.94 9.99 -5.66
CA GLN A 128 -11.94 10.65 -6.98
C GLN A 128 -12.19 9.65 -8.11
N ILE A 129 -11.57 8.46 -8.05
CA ILE A 129 -11.85 7.37 -8.99
C ILE A 129 -13.33 6.99 -8.95
N LYS A 130 -13.89 6.75 -7.76
CA LYS A 130 -15.31 6.38 -7.63
C LYS A 130 -16.26 7.46 -8.12
N ALA A 131 -15.96 8.74 -7.86
CA ALA A 131 -16.75 9.86 -8.35
C ALA A 131 -16.73 9.95 -9.89
N ALA A 132 -15.56 9.77 -10.51
CA ALA A 132 -15.38 9.87 -11.95
C ALA A 132 -15.80 8.61 -12.73
N ARG A 133 -15.81 7.43 -12.08
CA ARG A 133 -16.06 6.12 -12.70
C ARG A 133 -17.02 5.27 -11.84
N PRO A 134 -18.26 5.73 -11.58
CA PRO A 134 -19.19 5.08 -10.64
C PRO A 134 -19.59 3.65 -11.04
N SER A 135 -19.49 3.30 -12.33
CA SER A 135 -19.82 1.96 -12.85
C SER A 135 -18.83 0.85 -12.46
N PHE A 136 -17.68 1.20 -11.88
CA PHE A 136 -16.69 0.26 -11.38
C PHE A 136 -16.91 -0.04 -9.91
N HIS A 137 -16.68 -1.29 -9.52
CA HIS A 137 -16.48 -1.69 -8.14
C HIS A 137 -15.01 -1.50 -7.77
N VAL A 138 -14.74 -0.68 -6.75
CA VAL A 138 -13.38 -0.32 -6.35
C VAL A 138 -13.07 -0.89 -4.98
N VAL A 139 -11.89 -1.50 -4.87
CA VAL A 139 -11.30 -1.93 -3.59
C VAL A 139 -10.19 -0.93 -3.24
N GLY A 140 -10.45 -0.07 -2.25
CA GLY A 140 -9.44 0.84 -1.70
C GLY A 140 -8.43 0.10 -0.81
N SER A 141 -7.20 0.60 -0.73
CA SER A 141 -6.12 0.03 0.10
C SER A 141 -5.54 1.10 1.05
N GLY A 142 -4.47 0.77 1.81
CA GLY A 142 -3.74 1.76 2.62
C GLY A 142 -4.24 1.95 4.07
N TYR A 143 -5.25 1.20 4.52
CA TYR A 143 -5.90 1.41 5.81
C TYR A 143 -5.11 0.95 7.04
N SER A 144 -4.13 0.04 6.88
CA SER A 144 -3.55 -0.69 8.02
C SER A 144 -2.85 0.20 9.07
N TYR A 145 -2.45 1.43 8.72
CA TYR A 145 -1.86 2.37 9.67
C TYR A 145 -2.87 2.89 10.71
N LEU A 146 -4.17 2.87 10.39
CA LEU A 146 -5.25 3.36 11.27
C LEU A 146 -5.49 2.48 12.51
N GLN A 147 -4.97 1.25 12.53
CA GLN A 147 -5.03 0.34 13.69
C GLN A 147 -6.46 0.21 14.26
N GLU A 148 -6.71 0.59 15.52
CA GLU A 148 -8.04 0.51 16.13
C GLU A 148 -9.09 1.38 15.45
N TYR A 149 -8.68 2.45 14.74
CA TYR A 149 -9.60 3.31 14.01
C TYR A 149 -9.94 2.78 12.62
N LEU A 150 -9.25 1.73 12.15
CA LEU A 150 -9.47 1.14 10.83
C LEU A 150 -10.95 0.79 10.59
N PRO A 151 -11.66 0.07 11.49
CA PRO A 151 -13.05 -0.30 11.23
C PRO A 151 -13.98 0.92 11.15
N HIS A 152 -13.71 1.97 11.94
CA HIS A 152 -14.51 3.21 11.94
C HIS A 152 -14.36 3.96 10.61
N VAL A 153 -13.13 4.13 10.13
CA VAL A 153 -12.88 4.78 8.83
C VAL A 153 -13.42 3.91 7.70
N ALA A 154 -13.20 2.60 7.74
CA ALA A 154 -13.74 1.66 6.75
C ALA A 154 -15.26 1.78 6.62
N GLN A 155 -15.99 1.79 7.73
CA GLN A 155 -17.43 1.98 7.73
C GLN A 155 -17.83 3.34 7.14
N ALA A 156 -17.13 4.42 7.52
CA ALA A 156 -17.43 5.76 7.05
C ALA A 156 -17.27 5.89 5.52
N VAL A 157 -16.14 5.43 4.97
CA VAL A 157 -15.87 5.54 3.52
C VAL A 157 -16.78 4.65 2.67
N LEU A 158 -17.19 3.49 3.19
CA LEU A 158 -18.19 2.63 2.54
C LEU A 158 -19.57 3.32 2.51
N ARG A 159 -20.02 3.87 3.64
CA ARG A 159 -21.31 4.59 3.74
C ARG A 159 -21.35 5.83 2.86
N ALA A 160 -20.21 6.54 2.75
CA ALA A 160 -20.09 7.73 1.92
C ALA A 160 -19.92 7.40 0.41
N GLY A 161 -19.85 6.11 0.03
CA GLY A 161 -19.68 5.70 -1.36
C GLY A 161 -18.30 6.00 -1.94
N TRP A 162 -17.29 6.21 -1.10
CA TRP A 162 -15.92 6.50 -1.55
C TRP A 162 -15.22 5.26 -2.11
N THR A 163 -15.63 4.07 -1.68
CA THR A 163 -15.14 2.76 -2.15
C THR A 163 -16.27 1.73 -2.02
N ASP A 164 -16.21 0.63 -2.76
CA ASP A 164 -17.17 -0.49 -2.63
C ASP A 164 -16.65 -1.57 -1.66
N PHE A 165 -15.33 -1.68 -1.55
CA PHE A 165 -14.65 -2.62 -0.66
C PHE A 165 -13.44 -1.99 0.01
N VAL A 166 -13.11 -2.47 1.22
CA VAL A 166 -11.89 -2.10 1.95
C VAL A 166 -10.92 -3.28 1.89
N GLY A 167 -9.79 -3.08 1.21
CA GLY A 167 -8.74 -4.07 1.04
C GLY A 167 -7.75 -4.06 2.19
N LEU A 168 -7.60 -5.20 2.86
CA LEU A 168 -6.65 -5.40 3.95
C LEU A 168 -5.57 -6.40 3.54
N GLY A 169 -4.32 -5.94 3.51
CA GLY A 169 -3.15 -6.78 3.25
C GLY A 169 -2.48 -7.22 4.55
N ARG A 170 -1.39 -6.55 4.91
CA ARG A 170 -0.52 -6.91 6.06
C ARG A 170 -1.26 -7.08 7.40
N MET A 171 -2.37 -6.35 7.62
CA MET A 171 -3.17 -6.49 8.84
C MET A 171 -3.78 -7.88 8.97
N MET A 172 -4.16 -8.51 7.86
CA MET A 172 -4.76 -9.85 7.87
C MET A 172 -3.80 -10.95 8.31
N LEU A 173 -2.49 -10.71 8.21
CA LEU A 173 -1.47 -11.66 8.68
C LEU A 173 -1.31 -11.68 10.20
N SER A 174 -1.63 -10.56 10.87
CA SER A 174 -1.45 -10.43 12.32
C SER A 174 -2.77 -10.41 13.08
N TYR A 175 -3.85 -9.96 12.44
CA TYR A 175 -5.18 -9.83 13.02
C TYR A 175 -6.28 -10.18 11.99
N PRO A 176 -6.43 -11.47 11.61
CA PRO A 176 -7.42 -11.88 10.62
C PRO A 176 -8.87 -11.61 11.04
N ASP A 177 -9.15 -11.65 12.34
CA ASP A 177 -10.49 -11.43 12.89
C ASP A 177 -10.84 -9.95 13.12
N ILE A 178 -9.99 -8.98 12.73
CA ILE A 178 -10.17 -7.55 13.07
C ILE A 178 -11.56 -7.00 12.70
N MET A 179 -12.09 -7.38 11.53
CA MET A 179 -13.41 -6.93 11.09
C MET A 179 -14.55 -7.70 11.78
N LEU A 180 -14.32 -8.97 12.15
CA LEU A 180 -15.30 -9.75 12.91
C LEU A 180 -15.44 -9.21 14.33
N ASP A 181 -14.32 -8.98 15.00
CA ASP A 181 -14.28 -8.37 16.33
C ASP A 181 -14.96 -6.99 16.32
N ALA A 182 -14.73 -6.19 15.27
CA ALA A 182 -15.34 -4.86 15.15
C ALA A 182 -16.87 -4.92 14.96
N VAL A 183 -17.36 -5.84 14.11
CA VAL A 183 -18.81 -6.04 13.90
C VAL A 183 -19.48 -6.59 15.16
N ALA A 184 -18.79 -7.46 15.90
CA ALA A 184 -19.27 -8.01 17.15
C ALA A 184 -19.19 -7.03 18.34
N GLY A 185 -18.69 -5.80 18.13
CA GLY A 185 -18.53 -4.80 19.18
C GLY A 185 -17.48 -5.18 20.24
N GLN A 186 -16.54 -6.06 19.89
CA GLN A 186 -15.48 -6.48 20.79
C GLN A 186 -14.40 -5.41 20.91
N THR A 187 -13.75 -5.37 22.07
CA THR A 187 -12.55 -4.55 22.28
C THR A 187 -11.43 -5.01 21.37
N MET A 188 -10.90 -4.11 20.55
CA MET A 188 -9.80 -4.40 19.63
C MET A 188 -8.54 -4.89 20.35
N GLN A 189 -7.98 -5.99 19.86
CA GLN A 189 -6.79 -6.62 20.42
C GLN A 189 -5.51 -5.93 19.95
N ARG A 190 -5.11 -4.83 20.62
CA ARG A 190 -3.95 -4.01 20.24
C ARG A 190 -2.66 -4.79 19.96
N LYS A 191 -2.41 -5.88 20.70
CA LYS A 191 -1.23 -6.74 20.50
C LYS A 191 -1.13 -7.38 19.12
N LYS A 192 -2.27 -7.54 18.42
CA LYS A 192 -2.37 -8.12 17.08
C LYS A 192 -2.20 -7.09 15.95
N PHE A 193 -2.16 -5.79 16.24
CA PHE A 193 -2.00 -4.79 15.18
C PHE A 193 -0.63 -4.86 14.52
N CYS A 194 -0.64 -4.88 13.19
CA CYS A 194 0.57 -4.84 12.39
C CYS A 194 1.30 -3.51 12.61
N ARG A 195 2.54 -3.58 13.11
CA ARG A 195 3.43 -2.44 13.36
C ARG A 195 4.49 -2.24 12.26
N THR A 196 4.29 -2.88 11.11
CA THR A 196 5.17 -2.76 9.93
C THR A 196 6.61 -3.22 10.17
N PHE A 197 6.79 -4.36 10.86
CA PHE A 197 8.10 -5.00 11.05
C PHE A 197 8.76 -5.46 9.74
N SER A 198 8.01 -5.51 8.64
CA SER A 198 8.44 -5.92 7.30
C SER A 198 8.86 -7.39 7.17
N ASP A 199 8.81 -8.18 8.25
CA ASP A 199 9.12 -9.63 8.23
C ASP A 199 8.30 -10.43 7.22
N CYS A 200 7.03 -10.05 7.00
CA CYS A 200 6.17 -10.66 5.97
C CYS A 200 6.69 -10.49 4.54
N THR A 201 7.60 -9.54 4.31
CA THR A 201 8.29 -9.34 3.03
C THR A 201 9.74 -9.75 3.07
N THR A 202 10.43 -9.57 4.20
CA THR A 202 11.85 -9.92 4.36
C THR A 202 12.06 -11.43 4.31
N ALA A 203 11.18 -12.21 4.95
CA ALA A 203 11.25 -13.67 4.95
C ALA A 203 11.20 -14.27 3.52
N PRO A 204 10.16 -14.02 2.69
CA PRO A 204 10.10 -14.59 1.34
C PRO A 204 11.20 -14.09 0.40
N ARG A 205 11.74 -12.89 0.60
CA ARG A 205 12.91 -12.41 -0.16
C ARG A 205 14.18 -13.23 0.10
N ASN A 206 14.22 -13.96 1.21
CA ASN A 206 15.34 -14.82 1.61
C ASN A 206 14.96 -16.32 1.56
N GLY A 207 13.91 -16.68 0.82
CA GLY A 207 13.49 -18.07 0.64
C GLY A 207 12.74 -18.70 1.84
N LEU A 208 12.34 -17.89 2.82
CA LEU A 208 11.51 -18.33 3.95
C LEU A 208 10.02 -18.10 3.67
N VAL A 209 9.13 -18.68 4.46
CA VAL A 209 7.68 -18.48 4.28
C VAL A 209 7.24 -17.06 4.65
N SER A 210 6.22 -16.55 3.97
CA SER A 210 5.61 -15.25 4.30
C SER A 210 4.61 -15.39 5.45
N GLY A 211 4.75 -14.57 6.49
CA GLY A 211 3.80 -14.50 7.61
C GLY A 211 4.10 -13.39 8.60
N CYS A 212 3.40 -13.38 9.74
CA CYS A 212 3.62 -12.41 10.81
C CYS A 212 4.45 -13.00 11.96
N PHE A 213 5.76 -13.12 11.74
CA PHE A 213 6.70 -13.66 12.72
C PHE A 213 6.64 -13.05 14.14
N PRO A 214 6.47 -11.73 14.33
CA PRO A 214 6.49 -11.18 15.68
C PRO A 214 5.19 -11.38 16.48
N LEU A 215 4.04 -11.55 15.80
CA LEU A 215 2.70 -11.43 16.42
C LEU A 215 1.86 -12.69 16.31
N ASP A 216 2.08 -13.52 15.29
CA ASP A 216 1.39 -14.79 15.12
C ASP A 216 2.18 -15.91 15.84
N PRO A 217 1.56 -16.62 16.81
CA PRO A 217 2.25 -17.67 17.57
C PRO A 217 2.88 -18.75 16.70
N TYR A 218 2.21 -19.18 15.63
CA TYR A 218 2.71 -20.23 14.75
C TYR A 218 4.03 -19.82 14.09
N TYR A 219 4.12 -18.58 13.61
CA TYR A 219 5.36 -18.09 13.01
C TYR A 219 6.42 -17.78 14.05
N LYS A 220 6.03 -17.21 15.20
CA LYS A 220 6.94 -16.82 16.27
C LYS A 220 7.69 -18.01 16.89
N GLU A 221 7.03 -19.16 16.96
CA GLU A 221 7.60 -20.38 17.56
C GLU A 221 8.30 -21.28 16.52
N SER A 222 8.38 -20.83 15.25
CA SER A 222 8.99 -21.62 14.18
C SER A 222 10.51 -21.42 14.07
N ASP A 223 11.23 -22.46 13.65
CA ASP A 223 12.67 -22.38 13.33
C ASP A 223 12.98 -21.31 12.24
N GLN A 224 11.99 -20.99 11.40
CA GLN A 224 12.12 -19.93 10.40
C GLN A 224 12.19 -18.54 11.02
N PHE A 225 11.65 -18.34 12.23
CA PHE A 225 11.81 -17.09 12.94
C PHE A 225 13.25 -16.86 13.35
N ASP A 226 13.89 -17.89 13.91
CA ASP A 226 15.30 -17.83 14.31
C ASP A 226 16.20 -17.60 13.08
N ALA A 227 15.92 -18.28 11.97
CA ALA A 227 16.60 -18.04 10.70
C ALA A 227 16.42 -16.58 10.22
N LEU A 228 15.20 -16.04 10.30
CA LEU A 228 14.93 -14.65 9.92
C LEU A 228 15.65 -13.65 10.83
N VAL A 229 15.70 -13.91 12.13
CA VAL A 229 16.45 -13.08 13.09
C VAL A 229 17.94 -13.08 12.74
N ALA A 230 18.52 -14.24 12.44
CA ALA A 230 19.91 -14.36 12.02
C ALA A 230 20.19 -13.59 10.71
N ILE A 231 19.31 -13.72 9.71
CA ILE A 231 19.41 -12.99 8.43
C ILE A 231 19.39 -11.47 8.68
N LYS A 232 18.44 -10.97 9.48
CA LYS A 232 18.32 -9.54 9.77
C LYS A 232 19.56 -9.01 10.50
N LYS A 233 20.09 -9.79 11.46
CA LYS A 233 21.31 -9.44 12.20
C LYS A 233 22.56 -9.40 11.31
N ALA A 234 22.62 -10.25 10.27
CA ALA A 234 23.74 -10.23 9.33
C ALA A 234 23.67 -9.05 8.33
N ALA A 235 22.49 -8.46 8.15
CA ALA A 235 22.26 -7.34 7.23
C ALA A 235 22.28 -5.95 7.90
N SER A 236 22.46 -5.90 9.23
CA SER A 236 22.57 -4.67 10.03
C SER A 236 24.01 -4.45 10.50
#